data_AF-A0A7S3ZGH5-F1
#
_entry.id   AF-A0A7S3ZGH5-F1
#
_cell.length_a   1.000
_cell.length_b   1.000
_cell.length_c   1.000
_cell.angle_alpha   90.00
_cell.angle_beta   90.00
_cell.angle_gamma   90.00
#
_symmetry.space_group_name_H-M   'P 1'
#
loop_
_entity.id
_entity.type
_entity.pdbx_description
1 polymer ?
#
loop_
_entity_poly.entity_id
_entity_poly.type
_entity_poly.pdbx_seq_one_letter_code
_entity_poly.pdbx_strand_id
1 'polypeptide(L)'
;VLANTHKIRPLCAGLPNRMSAKLLKVLLKLWATFTDDDVAIDAFVEVRGLVVALGDFKPEVLNEALKQGYLNFSKTAKFTNPISLGRIIFLSDTLAQLYALDPPTGYRFAFIYIRQLAIHLRNAIVAKRAPNDQDK
;
A
#
# COMPACT_ATOMS: atom_id res chain seq x y z
N VAL A 1 10.81 -13.16 12.95
CA VAL A 1 11.07 -11.70 13.15
C VAL A 1 9.81 -10.95 13.58
N LEU A 2 8.62 -11.28 13.06
CA LEU A 2 7.35 -10.58 13.41
C LEU A 2 6.67 -11.04 14.72
N ALA A 3 7.08 -12.18 15.28
CA ALA A 3 6.50 -12.74 16.51
C ALA A 3 6.64 -11.85 17.77
N ASN A 4 7.46 -10.80 17.73
CA ASN A 4 7.60 -9.86 18.86
C ASN A 4 7.13 -8.44 18.54
N THR A 5 6.74 -8.11 17.30
CA THR A 5 6.38 -6.74 16.91
C THR A 5 5.11 -6.24 17.61
N HIS A 6 4.15 -7.13 17.87
CA HIS A 6 2.93 -6.80 18.61
C HIS A 6 3.21 -6.29 20.03
N LYS A 7 4.31 -6.73 20.67
CA LYS A 7 4.74 -6.29 22.01
C LYS A 7 5.34 -4.89 22.01
N ILE A 8 5.84 -4.43 20.87
CA ILE A 8 6.49 -3.12 20.69
C ILE A 8 5.47 -2.04 20.31
N ARG A 9 4.27 -2.44 19.87
CA ARG A 9 3.18 -1.57 19.44
C ARG A 9 2.78 -0.52 20.51
N PRO A 10 2.66 -0.85 21.81
CA PRO A 10 2.43 0.13 22.87
C PRO A 10 3.63 1.06 23.09
N LEU A 11 4.85 0.58 22.84
CA LEU A 11 6.08 1.35 22.97
C LEU A 11 6.25 2.39 21.86
N CYS A 12 5.63 2.16 20.70
CA CYS A 12 5.72 3.05 19.54
C CYS A 12 5.06 4.42 19.76
N ALA A 13 4.17 4.57 20.75
CA ALA A 13 3.58 5.86 21.11
C ALA A 13 4.64 6.90 21.53
N GLY A 14 5.71 6.46 22.19
CA GLY A 14 6.83 7.30 22.62
C GLY A 14 7.94 7.50 21.57
N LEU A 15 7.86 6.85 20.41
CA LEU A 15 8.94 6.92 19.41
C LEU A 15 8.91 8.25 18.62
N PRO A 16 10.09 8.79 18.26
CA PRO A 16 10.19 9.94 17.36
C PRO A 16 9.47 9.66 16.03
N ASN A 17 8.77 10.65 15.48
CA ASN A 17 7.98 10.53 14.23
C ASN A 17 8.75 9.93 13.05
N ARG A 18 10.08 10.11 13.02
CA ARG A 18 10.96 9.55 11.98
C ARG A 18 11.12 8.03 12.07
N MET A 19 11.08 7.46 13.27
CA MET A 19 11.21 6.01 13.48
C MET A 19 9.93 5.28 13.13
N SER A 20 8.77 5.80 13.55
CA SER A 20 7.45 5.26 13.14
C SER A 20 7.29 5.26 11.62
N ALA A 21 7.70 6.34 10.94
CA ALA A 21 7.62 6.41 9.48
C ALA A 21 8.55 5.42 8.77
N LYS A 22 9.76 5.19 9.30
CA LYS A 22 10.69 4.17 8.76
C LYS A 22 10.13 2.76 8.95
N LEU A 23 9.64 2.44 10.15
CA LEU A 23 9.04 1.14 10.45
C LEU A 23 7.83 0.87 9.54
N LEU A 24 6.94 1.84 9.41
CA LEU A 24 5.77 1.78 8.53
C LEU A 24 6.17 1.45 7.08
N LYS A 25 7.20 2.12 6.55
CA LYS A 25 7.70 1.85 5.19
C LYS A 25 8.25 0.44 5.02
N VAL A 26 8.96 -0.07 6.02
CA VAL A 26 9.50 -1.44 6.01
C VAL A 26 8.35 -2.44 6.03
N LEU A 27 7.36 -2.27 6.91
CA LEU A 27 6.21 -3.16 7.01
C LEU A 27 5.36 -3.14 5.73
N LEU A 28 5.09 -1.96 5.16
CA LEU A 28 4.36 -1.84 3.89
C LEU A 28 5.12 -2.44 2.71
N LYS A 29 6.46 -2.41 2.72
CA LYS A 29 7.26 -3.09 1.72
C LYS A 29 7.12 -4.60 1.89
N LEU A 30 7.26 -5.09 3.14
CA LEU A 30 7.13 -6.51 3.47
C LEU A 30 5.76 -7.05 3.04
N TRP A 31 4.68 -6.38 3.45
CA TRP A 31 3.31 -6.67 3.04
C TRP A 31 3.15 -6.76 1.52
N ALA A 32 3.80 -5.91 0.74
CA ALA A 32 3.63 -5.92 -0.72
C ALA A 32 4.49 -6.94 -1.46
N THR A 33 5.64 -7.35 -0.92
CA THR A 33 6.64 -8.15 -1.66
C THR A 33 6.80 -9.59 -1.19
N PHE A 34 6.38 -9.94 0.02
CA PHE A 34 6.65 -11.28 0.56
C PHE A 34 5.70 -12.34 -0.01
N THR A 35 6.23 -13.46 -0.49
CA THR A 35 5.43 -14.55 -1.07
C THR A 35 4.69 -15.38 -0.02
N ASP A 36 5.23 -15.44 1.20
CA ASP A 36 4.58 -16.08 2.34
C ASP A 36 3.43 -15.21 2.84
N ASP A 37 2.22 -15.79 2.84
CA ASP A 37 0.99 -15.08 3.21
C ASP A 37 0.93 -14.77 4.70
N ASP A 38 1.45 -15.64 5.58
CA ASP A 38 1.44 -15.41 7.02
C ASP A 38 2.27 -14.17 7.37
N VAL A 39 3.45 -14.05 6.76
CA VAL A 39 4.34 -12.89 6.94
C VAL A 39 3.70 -11.61 6.40
N ALA A 40 2.98 -11.70 5.28
CA ALA A 40 2.31 -10.55 4.68
C ALA A 40 1.11 -10.08 5.52
N ILE A 41 0.33 -11.03 6.05
CA ILE A 41 -0.78 -10.78 6.96
C ILE A 41 -0.26 -10.13 8.23
N ASP A 42 0.76 -10.70 8.87
CA ASP A 42 1.38 -10.15 10.08
C ASP A 42 1.89 -8.73 9.85
N ALA A 43 2.59 -8.49 8.72
CA ALA A 43 3.07 -7.16 8.36
C ALA A 43 1.92 -6.16 8.23
N PHE A 44 0.81 -6.56 7.60
CA PHE A 44 -0.38 -5.71 7.46
C PHE A 44 -1.06 -5.43 8.80
N VAL A 45 -1.18 -6.44 9.66
CA VAL A 45 -1.76 -6.30 11.00
C VAL A 45 -0.95 -5.29 11.83
N GLU A 46 0.39 -5.31 11.72
CA GLU A 46 1.24 -4.31 12.38
C GLU A 46 1.08 -2.90 11.78
N VAL A 47 0.98 -2.78 10.45
CA VAL A 47 0.68 -1.48 9.80
C VAL A 47 -0.63 -0.91 10.33
N ARG A 48 -1.71 -1.71 10.29
CA ARG A 48 -3.02 -1.30 10.78
C ARG A 48 -2.97 -0.93 12.26
N GLY A 49 -2.27 -1.73 13.06
CA GLY A 49 -2.05 -1.46 14.48
C GLY A 49 -1.35 -0.13 14.75
N LEU A 50 -0.31 0.21 13.98
CA LEU A 50 0.38 1.49 14.09
C LEU A 50 -0.50 2.67 13.69
N VAL A 51 -1.27 2.52 12.61
CA VAL A 51 -2.19 3.56 12.14
C VAL A 51 -3.30 3.81 13.16
N VAL A 52 -3.88 2.76 13.74
CA VAL A 52 -4.91 2.91 14.79
C VAL A 52 -4.33 3.51 16.07
N ALA A 53 -3.13 3.10 16.49
CA ALA A 53 -2.52 3.58 17.73
C ALA A 53 -2.02 5.03 17.64
N LEU A 54 -1.59 5.47 16.45
CA LEU A 54 -0.93 6.77 16.27
C LEU A 54 -1.75 7.76 15.43
N GLY A 55 -2.73 7.30 14.66
CA GLY A 55 -3.42 8.11 13.63
C GLY A 55 -4.07 9.38 14.17
N ASP A 56 -4.71 9.28 15.34
CA ASP A 56 -5.37 10.42 15.99
C ASP A 56 -4.37 11.47 16.50
N PHE A 57 -3.19 11.04 16.93
CA PHE A 57 -2.14 11.92 17.48
C PHE A 57 -1.14 12.40 16.42
N LYS A 58 -1.01 11.65 15.32
CA LYS A 58 -0.01 11.82 14.25
C LYS A 58 -0.64 11.50 12.90
N PRO A 59 -1.47 12.40 12.34
CA PRO A 59 -2.17 12.18 11.07
C PRO A 59 -1.24 11.86 9.88
N GLU A 60 0.04 12.25 9.96
CA GLU A 60 1.04 11.95 8.95
C GLU A 60 1.32 10.45 8.81
N VAL A 61 1.09 9.66 9.88
CA VAL A 61 1.25 8.20 9.86
C VAL A 61 0.23 7.58 8.91
N LEU A 62 -1.04 7.98 9.02
CA LEU A 62 -2.10 7.52 8.12
C LEU A 62 -1.82 7.98 6.68
N ASN A 63 -1.49 9.25 6.47
CA ASN A 63 -1.20 9.79 5.15
C ASN A 63 -0.06 9.04 4.45
N GLU A 64 1.02 8.76 5.17
CA GLU A 64 2.15 7.99 4.63
C GLU A 64 1.76 6.52 4.40
N ALA A 65 0.91 5.94 5.25
CA ALA A 65 0.45 4.56 5.09
C ALA A 65 -0.39 4.38 3.82
N LEU A 66 -1.35 5.27 3.58
CA LEU A 66 -2.21 5.26 2.39
C LEU A 66 -1.38 5.49 1.11
N LYS A 67 -0.45 6.45 1.15
CA LYS A 67 0.44 6.76 0.04
C LYS A 67 1.37 5.61 -0.31
N GLN A 68 2.14 5.12 0.66
CA GLN A 68 3.12 4.05 0.42
C GLN A 68 2.45 2.71 0.16
N GLY A 69 1.31 2.44 0.81
CA GLY A 69 0.50 1.26 0.55
C GLY A 69 0.07 1.18 -0.91
N TYR A 70 -0.49 2.25 -1.47
CA TYR A 70 -0.85 2.29 -2.88
C TYR A 70 0.37 2.15 -3.81
N LEU A 71 1.45 2.88 -3.54
CA LEU A 71 2.64 2.82 -4.39
C LEU A 71 3.25 1.41 -4.42
N ASN A 72 3.30 0.73 -3.28
CA ASN A 72 3.80 -0.64 -3.23
C ASN A 72 2.83 -1.63 -3.91
N PHE A 73 1.53 -1.50 -3.68
CA PHE A 73 0.50 -2.28 -4.38
C PHE A 73 0.62 -2.16 -5.90
N SER A 74 0.68 -0.93 -6.42
CA SER A 74 0.77 -0.65 -7.86
C SER A 74 2.01 -1.27 -8.51
N LYS A 75 3.13 -1.37 -7.77
CA LYS A 75 4.36 -2.02 -8.25
C LYS A 75 4.20 -3.52 -8.32
N THR A 76 3.59 -4.14 -7.31
CA THR A 76 3.33 -5.58 -7.29
C THR A 76 2.29 -5.98 -8.35
N ALA A 77 1.26 -5.16 -8.56
CA ALA A 77 0.20 -5.41 -9.53
C ALA A 77 0.60 -5.18 -11.01
N LYS A 78 1.82 -4.69 -11.27
CA LYS A 78 2.29 -4.36 -12.64
C LYS A 78 2.32 -5.57 -13.57
N PHE A 79 2.61 -6.77 -13.05
CA PHE A 79 2.69 -8.00 -13.82
C PHE A 79 1.69 -9.03 -13.30
N THR A 80 0.66 -9.28 -14.09
CA THR A 80 -0.46 -10.17 -13.74
C THR A 80 -0.32 -11.52 -14.42
N ASN A 81 -0.40 -12.60 -13.65
CA ASN A 81 -0.53 -13.97 -14.14
C ASN A 81 -1.48 -14.74 -13.19
N PRO A 82 -1.93 -15.96 -13.54
CA PRO A 82 -2.88 -16.70 -12.70
C PRO A 82 -2.40 -16.94 -11.26
N ILE A 83 -1.08 -17.01 -11.05
CA ILE A 83 -0.46 -17.21 -9.73
C ILE A 83 -0.44 -15.89 -8.94
N SER A 84 -0.15 -14.75 -9.59
CA SER A 84 -0.10 -13.45 -8.92
C SER A 84 -1.46 -12.82 -8.65
N LEU A 85 -2.53 -13.34 -9.25
CA LEU A 85 -3.89 -12.82 -9.08
C LEU A 85 -4.37 -12.91 -7.63
N GLY A 86 -4.18 -14.07 -6.97
CA GLY A 86 -4.55 -14.23 -5.56
C GLY A 86 -3.86 -13.22 -4.67
N ARG A 87 -2.57 -12.94 -4.95
CA ARG A 87 -1.82 -11.92 -4.23
C ARG A 87 -2.35 -10.51 -4.46
N ILE A 88 -2.69 -10.17 -5.70
CA ILE A 88 -3.23 -8.85 -6.04
C ILE A 88 -4.58 -8.61 -5.36
N ILE A 89 -5.44 -9.64 -5.29
CA ILE A 89 -6.72 -9.58 -4.58
C ILE A 89 -6.47 -9.33 -3.09
N PHE A 90 -5.61 -10.14 -2.45
CA PHE A 90 -5.23 -9.94 -1.05
C PHE A 90 -4.73 -8.52 -0.75
N LEU A 91 -3.82 -8.00 -1.59
CA LEU A 91 -3.30 -6.64 -1.42
C LEU A 91 -4.39 -5.57 -1.64
N SER A 92 -5.28 -5.78 -2.61
CA SER A 92 -6.40 -4.86 -2.85
C SER A 92 -7.35 -4.81 -1.65
N ASP A 93 -7.76 -5.97 -1.12
CA ASP A 93 -8.72 -6.06 -0.03
C ASP A 93 -8.16 -5.51 1.28
N THR A 94 -6.90 -5.83 1.60
CA THR A 94 -6.23 -5.29 2.79
C THR A 94 -5.95 -3.79 2.65
N LEU A 95 -5.56 -3.31 1.47
CA LEU A 95 -5.41 -1.87 1.24
C LEU A 95 -6.75 -1.15 1.39
N ALA A 96 -7.85 -1.69 0.84
CA ALA A 96 -9.19 -1.10 1.00
C ALA A 96 -9.59 -0.97 2.48
N GLN A 97 -9.29 -1.98 3.30
CA GLN A 97 -9.52 -1.91 4.76
C GLN A 97 -8.73 -0.78 5.42
N LEU A 98 -7.49 -0.52 4.97
CA LEU A 98 -6.69 0.59 5.47
C LEU A 98 -7.30 1.96 5.11
N TYR A 99 -7.81 2.10 3.89
CA TYR A 99 -8.51 3.30 3.43
C TYR A 99 -9.82 3.55 4.18
N ALA A 100 -10.48 2.49 4.65
CA ALA A 100 -11.72 2.59 5.41
C ALA A 100 -11.53 3.04 6.87
N LEU A 101 -10.29 3.10 7.39
CA LEU A 101 -10.03 3.54 8.76
C LEU A 101 -10.43 5.00 9.01
N ASP A 102 -10.21 5.87 8.01
CA ASP A 102 -10.65 7.27 8.04
C ASP A 102 -11.21 7.63 6.65
N PRO A 103 -12.54 7.54 6.47
CA PRO A 103 -13.17 7.73 5.15
C PRO A 103 -12.84 9.07 4.47
N PRO A 104 -12.79 10.24 5.15
CA PRO A 104 -12.41 11.50 4.53
C PRO A 104 -11.00 11.49 3.92
N THR A 105 -9.98 11.06 4.67
CA THR A 105 -8.60 11.01 4.18
C THR A 105 -8.43 9.89 3.16
N GLY A 106 -9.00 8.72 3.41
CA GLY A 106 -9.01 7.58 2.49
C GLY A 106 -9.57 7.98 1.12
N TYR A 107 -10.73 8.62 1.09
CA TYR A 107 -11.34 9.08 -0.16
C TYR A 107 -10.43 10.05 -0.92
N ARG A 108 -9.81 11.02 -0.23
CA ARG A 108 -8.89 11.97 -0.86
C ARG A 108 -7.74 11.27 -1.59
N PHE A 109 -7.08 10.31 -0.95
CA PHE A 109 -6.00 9.55 -1.59
C PHE A 109 -6.52 8.64 -2.71
N ALA A 110 -7.63 7.95 -2.49
CA ALA A 110 -8.20 7.00 -3.45
C ALA A 110 -8.57 7.73 -4.74
N PHE A 111 -9.21 8.89 -4.65
CA PHE A 111 -9.59 9.70 -5.80
C PHE A 111 -8.38 10.12 -6.65
N ILE A 112 -7.29 10.56 -6.01
CA ILE A 112 -6.05 10.94 -6.72
C ILE A 112 -5.52 9.73 -7.50
N TYR A 113 -5.47 8.56 -6.88
CA TYR A 113 -4.88 7.37 -7.48
C TYR A 113 -5.75 6.74 -8.58
N ILE A 114 -7.07 6.74 -8.42
CA ILE A 114 -8.01 6.33 -9.48
C ILE A 114 -7.83 7.22 -10.71
N ARG A 115 -7.73 8.54 -10.52
CA ARG A 115 -7.46 9.48 -11.62
C ARG A 115 -6.12 9.20 -12.30
N GLN A 116 -5.07 8.93 -11.53
CA GLN A 116 -3.77 8.55 -12.09
C GLN A 116 -3.86 7.27 -12.92
N LEU A 117 -4.54 6.25 -12.42
CA LEU A 117 -4.76 5.00 -13.15
C LEU A 117 -5.48 5.23 -14.48
N ALA A 118 -6.54 6.05 -14.49
CA ALA A 118 -7.26 6.39 -15.71
C ALA A 118 -6.37 7.08 -16.76
N ILE A 119 -5.47 7.97 -16.33
CA ILE A 119 -4.49 8.62 -17.22
C ILE A 119 -3.51 7.59 -17.79
N HIS A 120 -2.96 6.71 -16.94
CA HIS A 120 -2.06 5.65 -17.40
C HIS A 120 -2.72 4.71 -18.42
N LEU A 121 -3.97 4.32 -18.17
CA LEU A 121 -4.76 3.49 -19.08
C LEU A 121 -4.98 4.19 -20.43
N ARG A 122 -5.38 5.47 -20.41
CA ARG A 122 -5.53 6.27 -21.64
C ARG A 122 -4.22 6.30 -22.43
N ASN A 123 -3.10 6.59 -21.78
CA ASN A 123 -1.79 6.67 -22.43
C ASN A 123 -1.37 5.30 -23.03
N ALA A 124 -1.60 4.20 -22.32
CA ALA A 124 -1.32 2.86 -22.81
C ALA A 124 -2.18 2.50 -24.05
N ILE A 125 -3.46 2.87 -24.05
CA ILE A 125 -4.36 2.64 -25.20
C ILE A 125 -3.93 3.47 -26.41
N VAL A 126 -3.58 4.75 -26.20
CA VAL A 126 -3.12 5.63 -27.28
C VAL A 126 -1.79 5.14 -27.85
N ALA A 127 -0.83 4.75 -27.01
CA ALA A 127 0.45 4.21 -27.44
C ALA A 127 0.30 2.92 -28.27
N LYS A 128 -0.61 2.01 -27.88
CA LYS A 128 -0.91 0.80 -28.66
C LYS A 128 -1.56 1.09 -30.02
N ARG A 129 -2.26 2.23 -30.16
CA ARG A 129 -2.93 2.65 -31.39
C ARG A 129 -2.03 3.40 -32.36
N ALA A 130 -0.88 3.91 -31.93
CA ALA A 130 0.11 4.45 -32.85
C ALA A 130 0.64 3.28 -33.69
N PRO A 131 0.40 3.24 -35.01
CA PRO A 131 0.94 2.18 -35.85
C PRO A 131 2.47 2.22 -35.80
N ASN A 132 3.09 1.04 -35.84
CA ASN A 132 4.48 0.86 -36.25
C ASN A 132 4.64 1.30 -37.72
N ASP A 133 4.49 2.59 -37.99
CA ASP A 133 4.60 3.19 -39.33
C ASP A 133 6.07 3.48 -39.68
N GLN A 134 6.94 2.49 -39.46
CA GLN A 134 8.36 2.53 -39.84
C GLN A 134 8.88 1.23 -40.48
N ASP A 135 7.99 0.35 -40.95
CA ASP A 135 8.39 -0.64 -41.96
C ASP A 135 8.06 -0.08 -43.37
N LYS A 136 8.91 0.85 -43.83
CA LYS A 136 9.11 1.19 -45.25
C LYS A 136 10.59 1.37 -45.52
#